data_AF-A0AAV7BSR2-F1
#
_entry.id   AF-A0AAV7BSR2-F1
#
_cell.length_a   1.000
_cell.length_b   1.000
_cell.length_c   1.000
_cell.angle_alpha   90.00
_cell.angle_beta   90.00
_cell.angle_gamma   90.00
#
_symmetry.space_group_name_H-M   'P 1'
#
loop_
_entity.id
_entity.type
_entity.pdbx_description
1 polymer ?
#
loop_
_entity_poly.entity_id
_entity_poly.type
_entity_poly.pdbx_seq_one_letter_code
_entity_poly.pdbx_strand_id
1 'polypeptide(L)'
;MLHIFCRLLALGGSVIIDWMYFGEWTVVQWNFLKFNVLQNIGSFYGSHPWHWYMTQGFPVIMGTHLPFFIHGCIVAPRRYRVLLVAIVWTVLIYSTLSHKEFRFIYPVLPLCMIFCGFSLTNIKRWKKPAIGFLVLSNLLPALYTGLVHQRGALDIMSNVQQLCQKQNSSLLILMPCHSIPHYSHVHCPITMNFLECPPDLGDHDTYVDEADLFYASPLAWLHAEFYDHKRLPTHLVMFSVLEKDINPFLITHNYVRTASVFHTHLPEGRIGSHIYLYERQLQ
;
A
#
# COMPACT_ATOMS: atom_id res chain seq x y z
N MET A 1 37.52 15.16 13.78
CA MET A 1 38.12 14.40 12.66
C MET A 1 37.54 12.99 12.51
N LEU A 2 37.58 12.13 13.54
CA LEU A 2 37.11 10.74 13.44
C LEU A 2 35.64 10.61 12.96
N HIS A 3 34.73 11.44 13.49
CA HIS A 3 33.32 11.42 13.05
C HIS A 3 33.12 11.80 11.57
N ILE A 4 33.95 12.69 11.03
CA ILE A 4 33.86 13.10 9.62
C ILE A 4 34.37 11.97 8.74
N PHE A 5 35.48 11.35 9.12
CA PHE A 5 36.05 10.20 8.41
C PHE A 5 35.07 9.01 8.37
N CYS A 6 34.44 8.65 9.49
CA CYS A 6 33.42 7.60 9.51
C CYS A 6 32.21 7.91 8.63
N ARG A 7 31.77 9.19 8.57
CA ARG A 7 30.66 9.59 7.69
C ARG A 7 31.03 9.49 6.21
N LEU A 8 32.25 9.90 5.85
CA LEU A 8 32.75 9.79 4.47
C LEU A 8 32.93 8.32 4.05
N LEU A 9 33.44 7.46 4.94
CA LEU A 9 33.51 6.01 4.69
C LEU A 9 32.12 5.39 4.50
N ALA A 10 31.15 5.77 5.34
CA ALA A 10 29.78 5.28 5.21
C ALA A 10 29.13 5.72 3.89
N LEU A 11 29.32 6.99 3.50
CA LEU A 11 28.83 7.52 2.22
C LEU A 11 29.51 6.82 1.03
N GLY A 12 30.84 6.70 1.05
CA GLY A 12 31.58 5.99 0.00
C GLY A 12 31.15 4.53 -0.11
N GLY A 13 30.99 3.84 1.03
CA GLY A 13 30.46 2.48 1.07
C GLY A 13 29.06 2.36 0.48
N SER A 14 28.15 3.29 0.80
CA SER A 14 26.81 3.33 0.20
C SER A 14 26.88 3.46 -1.31
N VAL A 15 27.67 4.39 -1.85
CA VAL A 15 27.78 4.64 -3.29
C VAL A 15 28.36 3.42 -4.02
N ILE A 16 29.32 2.72 -3.41
CA ILE A 16 29.87 1.48 -3.99
C ILE A 16 28.81 0.39 -4.04
N ILE A 17 28.05 0.21 -2.97
CA ILE A 17 26.95 -0.77 -2.92
C ILE A 17 25.91 -0.42 -3.99
N ASP A 18 25.50 0.85 -4.07
CA ASP A 18 24.52 1.31 -5.05
C ASP A 18 25.03 1.04 -6.48
N TRP A 19 26.29 1.35 -6.77
CA TRP A 19 26.91 1.03 -8.07
C TRP A 19 26.90 -0.48 -8.39
N MET A 20 27.19 -1.35 -7.40
CA MET A 20 27.18 -2.80 -7.62
C MET A 20 25.80 -3.34 -7.97
N TYR A 21 24.73 -2.80 -7.36
CA TYR A 21 23.36 -3.29 -7.59
C TYR A 21 22.70 -2.66 -8.82
N PHE A 22 22.90 -1.37 -9.05
CA PHE A 22 22.28 -0.65 -10.16
C PHE A 22 23.10 -0.75 -11.47
N GLY A 23 24.40 -1.08 -11.39
CA GLY A 23 25.28 -1.14 -12.56
C GLY A 23 25.77 0.23 -13.05
N GLU A 24 25.36 1.30 -12.38
CA GLU A 24 25.68 2.69 -12.71
C GLU A 24 25.92 3.52 -11.43
N TRP A 25 26.78 4.54 -11.53
CA TRP A 25 27.17 5.36 -10.38
C TRP A 25 25.98 6.20 -9.91
N THR A 26 25.30 5.67 -8.90
CA THR A 26 24.05 6.24 -8.40
C THR A 26 24.22 6.64 -6.95
N VAL A 27 23.83 7.88 -6.64
CA VAL A 27 23.74 8.37 -5.25
C VAL A 27 22.26 8.36 -4.86
N VAL A 28 21.81 7.26 -4.25
CA VAL A 28 20.39 7.04 -3.96
C VAL A 28 19.81 8.15 -3.07
N GLN A 29 20.58 8.67 -2.13
CA GLN A 29 20.15 9.76 -1.25
C GLN A 29 19.90 11.06 -2.02
N TRP A 30 20.71 11.35 -3.03
CA TRP A 30 20.51 12.51 -3.91
C TRP A 30 19.28 12.32 -4.80
N ASN A 31 19.12 11.14 -5.39
CA ASN A 31 17.96 10.82 -6.21
C ASN A 31 16.65 10.89 -5.41
N PHE A 32 16.66 10.43 -4.16
CA PHE A 32 15.53 10.59 -3.25
C PHE A 32 15.19 12.06 -3.03
N LEU A 33 16.19 12.90 -2.74
CA LEU A 33 15.98 14.33 -2.54
C LEU A 33 15.49 15.02 -3.82
N LYS A 34 16.08 14.70 -4.97
CA LYS A 34 15.65 15.20 -6.28
C LYS A 34 14.19 14.83 -6.57
N PHE A 35 13.83 13.56 -6.43
CA PHE A 35 12.50 13.07 -6.77
C PHE A 35 11.41 13.55 -5.79
N ASN A 36 11.65 13.41 -4.48
CA ASN A 36 10.63 13.65 -3.46
C ASN A 36 10.56 15.10 -2.99
N VAL A 37 11.69 15.82 -2.98
CA VAL A 37 11.76 17.20 -2.45
C VAL A 37 11.78 18.23 -3.58
N LEU A 38 12.63 18.04 -4.59
CA LEU A 38 12.79 19.04 -5.66
C LEU A 38 11.71 18.92 -6.75
N GLN A 39 11.44 17.70 -7.22
CA GLN A 39 10.46 17.44 -8.29
C GLN A 39 9.05 17.18 -7.74
N ASN A 40 8.92 16.85 -6.46
CA ASN A 40 7.64 16.71 -5.76
C ASN A 40 6.65 15.71 -6.43
N ILE A 41 7.16 14.75 -7.21
CA ILE A 41 6.33 13.80 -7.99
C ILE A 41 5.45 12.96 -7.07
N GLY A 42 5.87 12.74 -5.82
CA GLY A 42 5.09 12.04 -4.80
C GLY A 42 3.71 12.65 -4.54
N SER A 43 3.47 13.94 -4.83
CA SER A 43 2.13 14.53 -4.68
C SER A 43 1.07 13.93 -5.61
N PHE A 44 1.50 13.26 -6.70
CA PHE A 44 0.61 12.49 -7.58
C PHE A 44 -0.17 11.42 -6.80
N TYR A 45 0.47 10.79 -5.81
CA TYR A 45 -0.15 9.79 -4.94
C TYR A 45 -0.93 10.41 -3.78
N GLY A 46 -1.28 11.69 -3.88
CA GLY A 46 -1.97 12.47 -2.86
C GLY A 46 -1.03 13.32 -2.02
N SER A 47 -1.58 14.37 -1.42
CA SER A 47 -0.86 15.28 -0.53
C SER A 47 -1.59 15.46 0.79
N HIS A 48 -0.83 15.76 1.84
CA HIS A 48 -1.36 15.97 3.17
C HIS A 48 -0.79 17.25 3.79
N PRO A 49 -1.57 17.96 4.64
CA PRO A 49 -1.06 19.13 5.37
C PRO A 49 0.20 18.81 6.18
N TRP A 50 1.04 19.83 6.43
CA TRP A 50 2.30 19.67 7.17
C TRP A 50 2.10 19.01 8.54
N HIS A 51 1.00 19.32 9.24
CA HIS A 51 0.71 18.82 10.59
C HIS A 51 0.16 17.39 10.61
N TRP A 52 -0.08 16.75 9.45
CA TRP A 52 -0.73 15.45 9.36
C TRP A 52 0.00 14.36 10.13
N TYR A 53 1.34 14.32 10.12
CA TYR A 53 2.07 13.35 10.95
C TYR A 53 1.88 13.59 12.45
N MET A 54 1.68 14.83 12.89
CA MET A 54 1.46 15.12 14.31
C MET A 54 0.04 14.76 14.76
N THR A 55 -0.96 15.04 13.92
CA THR A 55 -2.37 14.88 14.29
C THR A 55 -2.95 13.52 13.95
N GLN A 56 -2.46 12.87 12.89
CA GLN A 56 -3.00 11.61 12.37
C GLN A 56 -1.93 10.54 12.27
N GLY A 57 -0.85 10.80 11.52
CA GLY A 57 0.18 9.81 11.20
C GLY A 57 0.80 9.13 12.42
N PHE A 58 1.35 9.92 13.34
CA PHE A 58 2.00 9.44 14.55
C PHE A 58 0.99 8.82 15.54
N PRO A 59 -0.17 9.44 15.83
CA PRO A 59 -1.21 8.80 16.63
C PRO A 59 -1.67 7.43 16.10
N VAL A 60 -1.85 7.28 14.77
CA VAL A 60 -2.28 6.02 14.16
C VAL A 60 -1.21 4.94 14.30
N ILE A 61 0.06 5.25 14.02
CA ILE A 61 1.16 4.27 14.15
C ILE A 61 1.38 3.86 15.61
N MET A 62 1.22 4.81 16.54
CA MET A 62 1.31 4.52 17.98
C MET A 62 0.08 3.76 18.48
N GLY A 63 -1.09 3.95 17.87
CA GLY A 63 -2.34 3.32 18.25
C GLY A 63 -2.63 3.44 19.75
N THR A 64 -2.95 2.32 20.38
CA THR A 64 -3.24 2.26 21.82
C THR A 64 -2.00 2.46 22.71
N HIS A 65 -0.79 2.47 22.16
CA HIS A 65 0.44 2.77 22.89
C HIS A 65 0.68 4.27 23.11
N LEU A 66 -0.02 5.15 22.40
CA LEU A 66 0.18 6.60 22.48
C LEU A 66 0.16 7.17 23.92
N PRO A 67 -0.83 6.90 24.79
CA PRO A 67 -0.82 7.42 26.16
C PRO A 67 0.38 6.91 26.98
N PHE A 68 0.82 5.67 26.74
CA PHE A 68 1.99 5.11 27.41
C PHE A 68 3.28 5.77 26.94
N PHE A 69 3.38 6.10 25.65
CA PHE A 69 4.50 6.87 25.11
C PHE A 69 4.58 8.26 25.75
N ILE A 70 3.47 8.99 25.83
CA ILE A 70 3.42 10.34 26.42
C ILE A 70 3.85 10.30 27.90
N HIS A 71 3.26 9.40 28.69
CA HIS A 71 3.68 9.21 30.08
C HIS A 71 5.15 8.76 30.19
N GLY A 72 5.61 7.90 29.29
CA GLY A 72 6.99 7.44 29.19
C GLY A 72 7.97 8.58 28.95
N CYS A 73 7.63 9.55 28.10
CA CYS A 73 8.45 10.73 27.83
C CYS A 73 8.66 11.59 29.08
N ILE A 74 7.68 11.62 29.98
CA ILE A 74 7.76 12.38 31.25
C ILE A 74 8.64 11.67 32.27
N VAL A 75 8.52 10.34 32.36
CA VAL A 75 9.18 9.55 33.41
C VAL A 75 10.58 9.04 33.02
N ALA A 76 10.87 8.93 31.73
CA ALA A 76 12.15 8.40 31.27
C ALA A 76 13.36 9.23 31.76
N PRO A 77 14.47 8.56 32.15
CA PRO A 77 15.68 9.26 32.59
C PRO A 77 16.23 10.19 31.51
N ARG A 78 16.85 11.32 31.92
CA ARG A 78 17.37 12.35 31.01
C ARG A 78 18.32 11.83 29.94
N ARG A 79 19.04 10.73 30.19
CA ARG A 79 19.94 10.10 29.20
C ARG A 79 19.24 9.68 27.90
N TYR A 80 17.93 9.38 27.96
CA TYR A 80 17.15 8.95 26.78
C TYR A 80 16.57 10.12 25.98
N ARG A 81 16.79 11.37 26.40
CA ARG A 81 16.34 12.56 25.65
C ARG A 81 16.89 12.60 24.23
N VAL A 82 18.08 12.03 23.98
CA VAL A 82 18.64 11.91 22.63
C VAL A 82 17.72 11.12 21.70
N LEU A 83 17.09 10.04 22.20
CA LEU A 83 16.12 9.26 21.43
C LEU A 83 14.84 10.06 21.16
N LEU A 84 14.36 10.81 22.16
CA LEU A 84 13.20 11.69 21.99
C LEU A 84 13.46 12.76 20.92
N VAL A 85 14.65 13.35 20.94
CA VAL A 85 15.08 14.31 19.91
C VAL A 85 15.09 13.64 18.53
N ALA A 86 15.60 12.42 18.41
CA ALA A 86 15.59 11.69 17.13
C ALA A 86 14.17 11.43 16.62
N ILE A 87 13.23 11.03 17.50
CA ILE A 87 11.81 10.82 17.15
C ILE A 87 11.19 12.14 16.65
N VAL A 88 11.31 13.20 17.44
CA VAL A 88 10.72 14.52 17.13
C VAL A 88 11.33 15.09 15.85
N TRP A 89 12.65 15.01 15.70
CA TRP A 89 13.37 15.44 14.51
C TRP A 89 12.88 14.72 13.25
N THR A 90 12.76 13.40 13.31
CA THR A 90 12.27 12.59 12.18
C THR A 90 10.86 13.00 11.81
N VAL A 91 9.94 13.05 12.79
CA VAL A 91 8.54 13.43 12.53
C VAL A 91 8.46 14.84 11.93
N LEU A 92 9.24 15.81 12.44
CA LEU A 92 9.25 17.18 11.92
C LEU A 92 9.80 17.29 10.51
N ILE A 93 10.91 16.61 10.19
CA ILE A 93 11.48 16.65 8.84
C ILE A 93 10.55 16.01 7.83
N TYR A 94 10.05 14.82 8.11
CA TYR A 94 9.13 14.16 7.18
C TYR A 94 7.79 14.92 7.05
N SER A 95 7.42 15.74 8.05
CA SER A 95 6.26 16.64 7.96
C SER A 95 6.40 17.75 6.92
N THR A 96 7.62 18.11 6.50
CA THR A 96 7.83 19.13 5.45
C THR A 96 7.60 18.59 4.05
N LEU A 97 7.55 17.27 3.87
CA LEU A 97 7.24 16.65 2.58
C LEU A 97 5.74 16.78 2.28
N SER A 98 5.38 17.06 1.04
CA SER A 98 3.98 17.17 0.58
C SER A 98 3.24 15.84 0.71
N HIS A 99 3.84 14.78 0.16
CA HIS A 99 3.39 13.41 0.19
C HIS A 99 3.85 12.74 1.49
N LYS A 100 2.92 12.06 2.15
CA LYS A 100 3.14 11.46 3.46
C LYS A 100 2.53 10.07 3.48
N GLU A 101 3.33 9.12 3.95
CA GLU A 101 2.88 7.76 4.19
C GLU A 101 3.28 7.32 5.60
N PHE A 102 2.52 6.39 6.19
CA PHE A 102 2.84 5.84 7.51
C PHE A 102 4.21 5.16 7.54
N ARG A 103 4.61 4.49 6.44
CA ARG A 103 5.88 3.75 6.36
C ARG A 103 7.12 4.63 6.52
N PHE A 104 7.05 5.92 6.15
CA PHE A 104 8.22 6.80 6.21
C PHE A 104 8.66 7.12 7.65
N ILE A 105 7.72 7.23 8.59
CA ILE A 105 8.03 7.48 10.01
C ILE A 105 8.09 6.19 10.84
N TYR A 106 7.76 5.04 10.25
CA TYR A 106 7.79 3.73 10.94
C TYR A 106 9.13 3.40 11.64
N PRO A 107 10.30 3.80 11.12
CA PRO A 107 11.58 3.57 11.82
C PRO A 107 11.68 4.21 13.22
N VAL A 108 10.82 5.18 13.58
CA VAL A 108 10.81 5.77 14.94
C VAL A 108 10.08 4.88 15.96
N LEU A 109 9.25 3.94 15.50
CA LEU A 109 8.39 3.13 16.36
C LEU A 109 9.17 2.33 17.42
N PRO A 110 10.30 1.65 17.12
CA PRO A 110 11.10 0.97 18.14
C PRO A 110 11.61 1.93 19.24
N LEU A 111 11.95 3.17 18.88
CA LEU A 111 12.38 4.19 19.85
C LEU A 111 11.21 4.61 20.74
N CYS A 112 10.01 4.77 20.17
CA CYS A 112 8.80 5.05 20.94
C CYS A 112 8.48 3.93 21.94
N MET A 113 8.68 2.66 21.56
CA MET A 113 8.43 1.51 22.44
C MET A 113 9.34 1.50 23.67
N ILE A 114 10.55 2.06 23.60
CA ILE A 114 11.42 2.23 24.78
C ILE A 114 10.74 3.12 25.83
N PHE A 115 10.12 4.23 25.42
CA PHE A 115 9.38 5.12 26.33
C PHE A 115 8.11 4.44 26.87
N CYS A 116 7.38 3.70 26.04
CA CYS A 116 6.26 2.87 26.50
C CYS A 116 6.70 1.88 27.60
N GLY A 117 7.88 1.28 27.45
CA GLY A 117 8.49 0.41 28.46
C GLY A 117 8.69 1.13 29.81
N PHE A 118 9.29 2.32 29.80
CA PHE A 118 9.46 3.14 31.02
C PHE A 118 8.12 3.47 31.70
N SER A 119 7.09 3.77 30.91
CA SER A 119 5.75 4.02 31.42
C SER A 119 5.19 2.80 32.14
N LEU A 120 5.21 1.62 31.50
CA LEU A 120 4.69 0.37 32.05
C LEU A 120 5.46 -0.12 33.28
N THR A 121 6.75 0.18 33.42
CA THR A 121 7.52 -0.15 34.62
C THR A 121 7.15 0.71 35.83
N ASN A 122 6.71 1.95 35.60
CA ASN A 122 6.35 2.88 36.68
C ASN A 122 4.88 2.73 37.15
N ILE A 123 4.00 2.22 36.28
CA ILE A 123 2.63 1.91 36.65
C ILE A 123 2.63 0.65 37.53
N LYS A 124 2.22 0.79 38.81
CA LYS A 124 2.16 -0.36 39.75
C LYS A 124 0.82 -1.09 39.68
N ARG A 125 -0.27 -0.42 40.07
CA ARG A 125 -1.60 -1.03 40.26
C ARG A 125 -2.24 -1.51 38.96
N TRP A 126 -2.06 -0.75 37.87
CA TRP A 126 -2.71 -0.99 36.58
C TRP A 126 -1.85 -1.70 35.54
N LYS A 127 -0.68 -2.24 35.92
CA LYS A 127 0.28 -2.81 34.96
C LYS A 127 -0.29 -4.00 34.18
N LYS A 128 -0.82 -5.00 34.90
CA LYS A 128 -1.40 -6.21 34.29
C LYS A 128 -2.60 -5.91 33.39
N PRO A 129 -3.61 -5.14 33.82
CA PRO A 129 -4.72 -4.80 32.94
C PRO A 129 -4.28 -3.91 31.76
N ALA A 130 -3.32 -3.00 31.94
CA ALA A 130 -2.77 -2.22 30.83
C ALA A 130 -2.09 -3.10 29.77
N ILE A 131 -1.28 -4.07 30.19
CA ILE A 131 -0.67 -5.04 29.27
C ILE A 131 -1.74 -5.87 28.56
N GLY A 132 -2.74 -6.38 29.29
CA GLY A 132 -3.85 -7.13 28.70
C GLY A 132 -4.61 -6.30 27.66
N PHE A 133 -4.89 -5.03 27.96
CA PHE A 133 -5.51 -4.10 27.02
C PHE A 133 -4.65 -3.86 25.79
N LEU A 134 -3.35 -3.61 25.95
CA LEU A 134 -2.43 -3.41 24.81
C LEU A 134 -2.35 -4.67 23.92
N VAL A 135 -2.24 -5.86 24.52
CA VAL A 135 -2.23 -7.11 23.76
C VAL A 135 -3.54 -7.31 23.02
N LEU A 136 -4.69 -7.18 23.70
CA LEU A 136 -5.99 -7.43 23.08
C LEU A 136 -6.31 -6.40 21.97
N SER A 137 -6.04 -5.12 22.24
CA SER A 137 -6.30 -4.04 21.28
C SER A 137 -5.43 -4.08 20.04
N ASN A 138 -4.26 -4.73 20.07
CA ASN A 138 -3.41 -4.91 18.89
C ASN A 138 -3.64 -6.28 18.23
N LEU A 139 -3.80 -7.34 19.02
CA LEU A 139 -3.94 -8.70 18.51
C LEU A 139 -5.26 -8.90 17.76
N LEU A 140 -6.39 -8.39 18.28
CA LEU A 140 -7.67 -8.57 17.61
C LEU A 140 -7.70 -7.87 16.24
N PRO A 141 -7.32 -6.57 16.10
CA PRO A 141 -7.21 -5.96 14.79
C PRO A 141 -6.19 -6.66 13.89
N ALA A 142 -5.01 -7.02 14.41
CA ALA A 142 -3.99 -7.70 13.61
C ALA A 142 -4.48 -9.03 13.03
N LEU A 143 -5.19 -9.84 13.82
CA LEU A 143 -5.80 -11.08 13.34
C LEU A 143 -6.90 -10.80 12.31
N TYR A 144 -7.76 -9.82 12.56
CA TYR A 144 -8.82 -9.46 11.62
C TYR A 144 -8.27 -8.91 10.29
N THR A 145 -7.33 -7.97 10.33
CA THR A 145 -6.74 -7.36 9.14
C THR A 145 -5.74 -8.26 8.43
N GLY A 146 -5.10 -9.18 9.15
CA GLY A 146 -4.18 -10.15 8.56
C GLY A 146 -4.86 -11.38 7.96
N LEU A 147 -6.03 -11.78 8.48
CA LEU A 147 -6.68 -13.05 8.10
C LEU A 147 -8.02 -12.90 7.39
N VAL A 148 -8.69 -11.74 7.47
CA VAL A 148 -10.06 -11.54 6.99
C VAL A 148 -10.17 -10.31 6.09
N HIS A 149 -9.89 -9.11 6.60
CA HIS A 149 -10.08 -7.87 5.85
C HIS A 149 -9.04 -7.74 4.73
N GLN A 150 -9.52 -7.42 3.53
CA GLN A 150 -8.80 -7.29 2.27
C GLN A 150 -8.04 -8.56 1.80
N ARG A 151 -8.19 -9.70 2.50
CA ARG A 151 -7.54 -10.97 2.13
C ARG A 151 -8.01 -11.53 0.79
N GLY A 152 -9.23 -11.19 0.35
CA GLY A 152 -9.80 -11.70 -0.90
C GLY A 152 -8.93 -11.50 -2.15
N ALA A 153 -8.08 -10.46 -2.14
CA ALA A 153 -7.11 -10.20 -3.22
C ALA A 153 -6.07 -11.32 -3.38
N LEU A 154 -5.74 -12.02 -2.28
CA LEU A 154 -4.88 -13.19 -2.29
C LEU A 154 -5.69 -14.46 -2.57
N ASP A 155 -6.86 -14.62 -1.93
CA ASP A 155 -7.65 -15.84 -2.03
C ASP A 155 -8.13 -16.11 -3.48
N ILE A 156 -8.48 -15.06 -4.23
CA ILE A 156 -8.89 -15.17 -5.65
C ILE A 156 -7.77 -15.69 -6.56
N MET A 157 -6.50 -15.56 -6.17
CA MET A 157 -5.37 -16.06 -6.95
C MET A 157 -5.37 -17.59 -7.07
N SER A 158 -5.95 -18.30 -6.10
CA SER A 158 -6.12 -19.76 -6.20
C SER A 158 -7.04 -20.15 -7.36
N ASN A 159 -8.11 -19.39 -7.62
CA ASN A 159 -8.98 -19.57 -8.78
C ASN A 159 -8.26 -19.19 -10.08
N VAL A 160 -7.46 -18.12 -10.07
CA VAL A 160 -6.65 -17.73 -11.24
C VAL A 160 -5.61 -18.80 -11.59
N GLN A 161 -4.97 -19.42 -10.60
CA GLN A 161 -4.04 -20.53 -10.82
C GLN A 161 -4.70 -21.73 -11.52
N GLN A 162 -5.99 -22.01 -11.25
CA GLN A 162 -6.71 -23.09 -11.94
C GLN A 162 -6.85 -22.82 -13.44
N LEU A 163 -6.85 -21.55 -13.86
CA LEU A 163 -6.90 -21.17 -15.28
C LEU A 163 -5.64 -21.60 -16.04
N CYS A 164 -4.52 -21.83 -15.35
CA CYS A 164 -3.29 -22.35 -15.94
C CYS A 164 -3.46 -23.76 -16.55
N GLN A 165 -4.45 -24.53 -16.08
CA GLN A 165 -4.74 -25.86 -16.61
C GLN A 165 -5.58 -25.79 -17.90
N LYS A 166 -6.26 -24.67 -18.15
CA LYS A 166 -7.09 -24.46 -19.34
C LYS A 166 -6.24 -23.91 -20.49
N GLN A 167 -6.37 -24.49 -21.68
CA GLN A 167 -5.68 -23.99 -22.87
C GLN A 167 -6.22 -22.60 -23.28
N ASN A 168 -5.32 -21.72 -23.72
CA ASN A 168 -5.63 -20.39 -24.27
C ASN A 168 -6.45 -19.46 -23.34
N SER A 169 -6.20 -19.53 -22.03
CA SER A 169 -6.81 -18.59 -21.08
C SER A 169 -6.13 -17.23 -21.09
N SER A 170 -6.92 -16.16 -21.05
CA SER A 170 -6.47 -14.79 -20.81
C SER A 170 -7.35 -14.15 -19.75
N LEU A 171 -6.74 -13.36 -18.87
CA LEU A 171 -7.41 -12.73 -17.75
C LEU A 171 -7.24 -11.20 -17.84
N LEU A 172 -8.36 -10.47 -17.74
CA LEU A 172 -8.36 -9.03 -17.54
C LEU A 172 -8.80 -8.69 -16.12
N ILE A 173 -7.99 -7.89 -15.44
CA ILE A 173 -8.20 -7.46 -14.06
C ILE A 173 -8.75 -6.02 -14.09
N LEU A 174 -10.06 -5.91 -13.89
CA LEU A 174 -10.80 -4.65 -13.78
C LEU A 174 -10.93 -4.24 -12.30
N MET A 175 -9.77 -4.09 -11.67
CA MET A 175 -9.64 -3.67 -10.27
C MET A 175 -8.73 -2.43 -10.22
N PRO A 176 -8.79 -1.62 -9.14
CA PRO A 176 -7.81 -0.55 -8.94
C PRO A 176 -6.38 -1.09 -9.03
N CYS A 177 -5.46 -0.25 -9.50
CA CYS A 177 -4.06 -0.64 -9.61
C CYS A 177 -3.50 -1.26 -8.33
N HIS A 178 -2.58 -2.21 -8.48
CA HIS A 178 -1.89 -2.87 -7.39
C HIS A 178 -2.81 -3.60 -6.38
N SER A 179 -4.06 -3.90 -6.74
CA SER A 179 -5.00 -4.59 -5.86
C SER A 179 -4.68 -6.08 -5.66
N ILE A 180 -3.97 -6.73 -6.59
CA ILE A 180 -3.68 -8.17 -6.55
C ILE A 180 -2.21 -8.46 -6.88
N PRO A 181 -1.65 -9.58 -6.40
CA PRO A 181 -0.21 -9.83 -6.47
C PRO A 181 0.29 -10.40 -7.82
N HIS A 182 -0.60 -10.63 -8.78
CA HIS A 182 -0.26 -11.02 -10.16
C HIS A 182 0.63 -12.29 -10.24
N TYR A 183 1.63 -12.31 -11.14
CA TYR A 183 2.53 -13.46 -11.35
C TYR A 183 3.32 -13.91 -10.11
N SER A 184 3.45 -13.06 -9.08
CA SER A 184 4.12 -13.44 -7.84
C SER A 184 3.39 -14.54 -7.07
N HIS A 185 2.10 -14.75 -7.36
CA HIS A 185 1.30 -15.84 -6.78
C HIS A 185 0.88 -16.87 -7.85
N VAL A 186 0.65 -16.46 -9.10
CA VAL A 186 0.11 -17.37 -10.12
C VAL A 186 1.13 -18.38 -10.65
N HIS A 187 2.42 -17.98 -10.77
CA HIS A 187 3.53 -18.84 -11.19
C HIS A 187 3.32 -19.66 -12.49
N CYS A 188 2.52 -19.15 -13.43
CA CYS A 188 2.30 -19.81 -14.72
C CYS A 188 2.19 -18.78 -15.87
N PRO A 189 2.42 -19.20 -17.13
CA PRO A 189 2.45 -18.30 -18.28
C PRO A 189 1.04 -18.04 -18.86
N ILE A 190 0.11 -17.58 -18.02
CA ILE A 190 -1.21 -17.10 -18.44
C ILE A 190 -1.13 -15.61 -18.77
N THR A 191 -1.72 -15.16 -19.89
CA THR A 191 -1.75 -13.73 -20.23
C THR A 191 -2.69 -12.99 -19.27
N MET A 192 -2.13 -12.10 -18.44
CA MET A 192 -2.87 -11.27 -17.50
C MET A 192 -2.62 -9.79 -17.82
N ASN A 193 -3.71 -9.06 -18.04
CA ASN A 193 -3.72 -7.61 -18.24
C ASN A 193 -4.49 -6.95 -17.08
N PHE A 194 -4.11 -5.73 -16.72
CA PHE A 194 -4.74 -4.94 -15.67
C PHE A 194 -4.75 -3.47 -16.10
N LEU A 195 -5.63 -2.67 -15.50
CA LEU A 195 -5.70 -1.23 -15.74
C LEU A 195 -4.41 -0.55 -15.24
N GLU A 196 -3.70 0.14 -16.11
CA GLU A 196 -2.46 0.81 -15.75
C GLU A 196 -2.72 2.19 -15.11
N CYS A 197 -1.83 2.58 -14.19
CA CYS A 197 -1.80 3.94 -13.65
C CYS A 197 -0.35 4.42 -13.44
N PRO A 198 0.40 4.64 -14.54
CA PRO A 198 1.74 5.16 -14.42
C PRO A 198 1.68 6.60 -13.88
N PRO A 199 2.63 7.00 -13.03
CA PRO A 199 2.74 8.40 -12.63
C PRO A 199 3.13 9.26 -13.84
N ASP A 200 2.61 10.49 -13.92
CA ASP A 200 3.11 11.43 -14.93
C ASP A 200 4.55 11.81 -14.60
N LEU A 201 5.47 11.44 -15.49
CA LEU A 201 6.87 11.86 -15.45
C LEU A 201 7.12 13.09 -16.31
N GLY A 202 6.13 13.50 -17.10
CA GLY A 202 6.07 14.80 -17.74
C GLY A 202 5.38 15.82 -16.82
N ASP A 203 5.55 17.10 -17.13
CA ASP A 203 4.92 18.20 -16.38
C ASP A 203 3.61 18.58 -17.09
N HIS A 204 2.69 17.62 -17.25
CA HIS A 204 1.41 17.86 -17.93
C HIS A 204 0.28 17.96 -16.92
N ASP A 205 -0.20 19.18 -16.68
CA ASP A 205 -1.32 19.47 -15.76
C ASP A 205 -2.64 18.73 -16.11
N THR A 206 -2.75 18.14 -17.30
CA THR A 206 -3.97 17.45 -17.79
C THR A 206 -3.83 15.93 -17.90
N TYR A 207 -2.81 15.33 -17.28
CA TYR A 207 -2.62 13.89 -17.33
C TYR A 207 -3.75 13.14 -16.61
N VAL A 208 -4.32 12.14 -17.28
CA VAL A 208 -5.29 11.20 -16.71
C VAL A 208 -4.84 9.80 -17.09
N ASP A 209 -4.72 8.92 -16.11
CA ASP A 209 -4.31 7.55 -16.34
C ASP A 209 -5.45 6.65 -16.88
N GLU A 210 -5.06 5.49 -17.40
CA GLU A 210 -6.00 4.52 -17.98
C GLU A 210 -7.06 4.07 -16.97
N ALA A 211 -6.67 3.80 -15.72
CA ALA A 211 -7.59 3.38 -14.68
C ALA A 211 -8.63 4.47 -14.37
N ASP A 212 -8.24 5.74 -14.30
CA ASP A 212 -9.15 6.86 -14.10
C ASP A 212 -10.11 7.06 -15.28
N LEU A 213 -9.61 6.94 -16.52
CA LEU A 213 -10.47 6.94 -17.71
C LEU A 213 -11.49 5.80 -17.70
N PHE A 214 -11.05 4.60 -17.32
CA PHE A 214 -11.94 3.45 -17.17
C PHE A 214 -13.02 3.70 -16.12
N TYR A 215 -12.65 4.11 -14.90
CA TYR A 215 -13.61 4.31 -13.82
C TYR A 215 -14.53 5.53 -14.02
N ALA A 216 -14.19 6.47 -14.90
CA ALA A 216 -15.07 7.56 -15.29
C ALA A 216 -16.26 7.08 -16.15
N SER A 217 -16.07 6.07 -17.02
CA SER A 217 -17.12 5.50 -17.86
C SER A 217 -16.81 4.05 -18.27
N PRO A 218 -17.01 3.06 -17.36
CA PRO A 218 -16.53 1.69 -17.56
C PRO A 218 -17.06 1.01 -18.83
N LEU A 219 -18.35 1.18 -19.10
CA LEU A 219 -19.00 0.55 -20.25
C LEU A 219 -18.52 1.15 -21.59
N ALA A 220 -18.38 2.48 -21.66
CA ALA A 220 -17.88 3.15 -22.85
C ALA A 220 -16.42 2.77 -23.13
N TRP A 221 -15.61 2.69 -22.07
CA TRP A 221 -14.21 2.25 -22.17
C TRP A 221 -14.11 0.81 -22.69
N LEU A 222 -14.87 -0.13 -22.12
CA LEU A 222 -14.87 -1.54 -22.57
C LEU A 222 -15.29 -1.70 -24.03
N HIS A 223 -16.28 -0.91 -24.48
CA HIS A 223 -16.73 -0.94 -25.87
C HIS A 223 -15.69 -0.37 -26.84
N ALA A 224 -14.95 0.67 -26.41
CA ALA A 224 -13.88 1.25 -27.20
C ALA A 224 -12.67 0.29 -27.30
N GLU A 225 -12.25 -0.28 -26.17
CA GLU A 225 -11.09 -1.17 -26.10
C GLU A 225 -11.33 -2.50 -26.82
N PHE A 226 -12.53 -3.08 -26.64
CA PHE A 226 -12.91 -4.36 -27.21
C PHE A 226 -13.86 -4.23 -28.41
N TYR A 227 -13.62 -3.24 -29.27
CA TYR A 227 -14.32 -3.12 -30.56
C TYR A 227 -14.14 -4.36 -31.45
N ASP A 228 -12.93 -4.96 -31.42
CA ASP A 228 -12.68 -6.27 -32.05
C ASP A 228 -12.92 -7.41 -31.06
N HIS A 229 -13.98 -8.18 -31.29
CA HIS A 229 -14.35 -9.33 -30.46
C HIS A 229 -13.26 -10.40 -30.33
N LYS A 230 -12.28 -10.44 -31.24
CA LYS A 230 -11.14 -11.38 -31.15
C LYS A 230 -10.19 -11.05 -29.98
N ARG A 231 -10.20 -9.81 -29.49
CA ARG A 231 -9.34 -9.34 -28.39
C ARG A 231 -9.96 -9.52 -27.02
N LEU A 232 -11.23 -9.92 -26.94
CA LEU A 232 -11.94 -10.09 -25.69
C LEU A 232 -11.26 -11.16 -24.82
N PRO A 233 -11.02 -10.86 -23.52
CA PRO A 233 -10.38 -11.79 -22.60
C PRO A 233 -11.31 -12.98 -22.29
N THR A 234 -10.73 -14.15 -21.99
CA THR A 234 -11.56 -15.31 -21.61
C THR A 234 -12.10 -15.19 -20.20
N HIS A 235 -11.39 -14.49 -19.30
CA HIS A 235 -11.80 -14.29 -17.91
C HIS A 235 -11.71 -12.80 -17.51
N LEU A 236 -12.60 -12.39 -16.61
CA LEU A 236 -12.59 -11.07 -15.99
C LEU A 236 -12.52 -11.22 -14.46
N VAL A 237 -11.68 -10.43 -13.80
CA VAL A 237 -11.67 -10.30 -12.34
C VAL A 237 -12.00 -8.85 -11.96
N MET A 238 -12.95 -8.65 -11.06
CA MET A 238 -13.37 -7.31 -10.65
C MET A 238 -13.91 -7.28 -9.22
N PHE A 239 -13.97 -6.09 -8.62
CA PHE A 239 -14.73 -5.88 -7.38
C PHE A 239 -16.25 -5.86 -7.63
N SER A 240 -17.01 -6.28 -6.63
CA SER A 240 -18.48 -6.38 -6.70
C SER A 240 -19.20 -5.06 -7.00
N VAL A 241 -18.58 -3.92 -6.70
CA VAL A 241 -19.16 -2.59 -6.95
C VAL A 241 -19.26 -2.32 -8.46
N LEU A 242 -18.30 -2.81 -9.25
CA LEU A 242 -18.24 -2.58 -10.70
C LEU A 242 -19.30 -3.37 -11.49
N GLU A 243 -19.82 -4.48 -10.93
CA GLU A 243 -20.74 -5.38 -11.62
C GLU A 243 -21.94 -4.64 -12.22
N LYS A 244 -22.50 -3.66 -11.49
CA LYS A 244 -23.67 -2.90 -11.95
C LYS A 244 -23.39 -2.05 -13.19
N ASP A 245 -22.20 -1.47 -13.27
CA ASP A 245 -21.84 -0.51 -14.32
C ASP A 245 -21.53 -1.22 -15.64
N ILE A 246 -21.01 -2.44 -15.58
CA ILE A 246 -20.61 -3.22 -16.76
C ILE A 246 -21.55 -4.40 -17.06
N ASN A 247 -22.63 -4.58 -16.30
CA ASN A 247 -23.59 -5.68 -16.49
C ASN A 247 -24.08 -5.84 -17.94
N PRO A 248 -24.41 -4.77 -18.70
CA PRO A 248 -24.80 -4.93 -20.10
C PRO A 248 -23.70 -5.57 -20.95
N PHE A 249 -22.44 -5.18 -20.74
CA PHE A 249 -21.28 -5.76 -21.44
C PHE A 249 -21.09 -7.24 -21.11
N LEU A 250 -21.29 -7.63 -19.84
CA LEU A 250 -21.20 -9.02 -19.40
C LEU A 250 -22.26 -9.90 -20.07
N ILE A 251 -23.50 -9.41 -20.16
CA ILE A 251 -24.61 -10.12 -20.80
C ILE A 251 -24.39 -10.24 -22.30
N THR A 252 -24.05 -9.15 -22.98
CA THR A 252 -23.83 -9.14 -24.45
C THR A 252 -22.73 -10.11 -24.89
N HIS A 253 -21.72 -10.33 -24.06
CA HIS A 253 -20.58 -11.19 -24.38
C HIS A 253 -20.59 -12.55 -23.66
N ASN A 254 -21.72 -12.95 -23.05
CA ASN A 254 -21.88 -14.25 -22.37
C ASN A 254 -20.86 -14.54 -21.26
N TYR A 255 -20.52 -13.53 -20.45
CA TYR A 255 -19.71 -13.73 -19.25
C TYR A 255 -20.57 -14.27 -18.10
N VAL A 256 -20.15 -15.40 -17.53
CA VAL A 256 -20.83 -16.05 -16.41
C VAL A 256 -19.91 -16.02 -15.19
N ARG A 257 -20.45 -15.65 -14.03
CA ARG A 257 -19.70 -15.64 -12.76
C ARG A 257 -19.38 -17.07 -12.32
N THR A 258 -18.09 -17.39 -12.20
CA THR A 258 -17.60 -18.73 -11.81
C THR A 258 -17.09 -18.78 -10.38
N ALA A 259 -16.62 -17.66 -9.82
CA ALA A 259 -16.21 -17.57 -8.42
C ALA A 259 -16.60 -16.23 -7.78
N SER A 260 -16.79 -16.27 -6.47
CA SER A 260 -17.05 -15.11 -5.62
C SER A 260 -16.27 -15.26 -4.32
N VAL A 261 -15.37 -14.31 -4.05
CA VAL A 261 -14.48 -14.34 -2.88
C VAL A 261 -14.77 -13.11 -2.01
N PHE A 262 -14.92 -13.32 -0.72
CA PHE A 262 -15.08 -12.22 0.23
C PHE A 262 -13.79 -11.40 0.34
N HIS A 263 -13.90 -10.07 0.33
CA HIS A 263 -12.76 -9.16 0.42
C HIS A 263 -12.82 -8.28 1.67
N THR A 264 -13.92 -7.58 1.93
CA THR A 264 -14.00 -6.61 3.03
C THR A 264 -15.42 -6.39 3.53
N HIS A 265 -15.57 -6.16 4.84
CA HIS A 265 -16.82 -5.68 5.44
C HIS A 265 -17.05 -4.17 5.23
N LEU A 266 -15.99 -3.43 4.86
CA LEU A 266 -15.99 -1.99 4.68
C LEU A 266 -15.59 -1.66 3.23
N PRO A 267 -16.51 -1.76 2.26
CA PRO A 267 -16.25 -1.32 0.89
C PRO A 267 -16.22 0.21 0.80
N GLU A 268 -15.34 0.75 -0.02
CA GLU A 268 -15.18 2.21 -0.21
C GLU A 268 -14.77 2.51 -1.65
N GLY A 269 -15.45 3.49 -2.28
CA GLY A 269 -15.14 3.94 -3.64
C GLY A 269 -15.12 2.78 -4.65
N ARG A 270 -13.96 2.53 -5.24
CA ARG A 270 -13.72 1.49 -6.26
C ARG A 270 -13.55 0.07 -5.66
N ILE A 271 -13.44 -0.06 -4.34
CA ILE A 271 -13.22 -1.33 -3.63
C ILE A 271 -14.55 -1.90 -3.15
N GLY A 272 -14.87 -3.11 -3.62
CA GLY A 272 -16.10 -3.83 -3.26
C GLY A 272 -15.93 -4.82 -2.12
N SER A 273 -17.07 -5.29 -1.58
CA SER A 273 -17.07 -6.25 -0.48
C SER A 273 -16.63 -7.65 -0.91
N HIS A 274 -16.81 -7.98 -2.19
CA HIS A 274 -16.40 -9.24 -2.80
C HIS A 274 -15.61 -8.99 -4.09
N ILE A 275 -14.81 -9.98 -4.48
CA ILE A 275 -14.14 -10.06 -5.77
C ILE A 275 -14.81 -11.18 -6.57
N TYR A 276 -15.19 -10.88 -7.81
CA TYR A 276 -15.84 -11.80 -8.72
C TYR A 276 -14.91 -12.20 -9.85
N LEU A 277 -14.95 -13.49 -10.21
CA LEU A 277 -14.34 -14.04 -11.41
C LEU A 277 -15.46 -14.40 -12.38
N TYR A 278 -15.37 -13.89 -13.61
CA TYR A 278 -16.24 -14.25 -14.71
C TYR A 278 -15.47 -15.02 -15.77
N GLU A 279 -16.14 -15.97 -16.41
CA GLU A 279 -15.65 -16.73 -17.55
C GLU A 279 -16.58 -16.50 -18.74
N ARG A 280 -15.99 -16.22 -19.90
CA ARG A 280 -16.72 -16.10 -21.15
C ARG A 280 -17.09 -17.49 -21.67
N GLN A 281 -18.39 -17.73 -21.87
CA GLN A 281 -18.87 -18.93 -22.53
C GLN A 281 -18.89 -18.69 -24.04
N LEU A 282 -18.05 -19.42 -24.78
CA LEU A 282 -18.11 -19.44 -26.24
C LEU A 282 -19.31 -20.31 -26.65
N GLN A 283 -20.21 -19.76 -27.47
CA GLN A 283 -21.27 -20.53 -28.13
C GLN A 283 -20.71 -21.30 -29.32
#